data_AF-A0A1G0JV05-F1
#
_entry.id   AF-A0A1G0JV05-F1
#
_cell.length_a   1.000
_cell.length_b   1.000
_cell.length_c   1.000
_cell.angle_alpha   90.00
_cell.angle_beta   90.00
_cell.angle_gamma   90.00
#
_symmetry.space_group_name_H-M   'P 1'
#
loop_
_entity.id
_entity.type
_entity.pdbx_description
1 polymer ?
#
loop_
_entity_poly.entity_id
_entity_poly.type
_entity_poly.pdbx_seq_one_letter_code
_entity_poly.pdbx_strand_id
1 'polypeptide(L)'
;MVDSAGRPITAEYARTRLRWEPVVEMTQVKGTSEAHPVLSPNDEFAEFEIFRRLFIAQEPVPYAGDFARPALLRGLEIEARTGTNPYRFGLIGSTDSHTGLSGAEEENFLGASARDALPEQRREAAAQPRPANAAATMAAWELSASGLAGVWAGENSRAAIAAAFQRKEVYATSGPRIMLRMFGGFDFQQRHARSNDIAAIGYGRGVPMGGDLSNAPHNGAVTLLIQAAKDPAGANLDRIQVIKGWLDSEGKTHEKIYNVAWSDDRKFQPDGSLATVGDTVDVTTASYTNTIGAAQLAVVWRDPDFDPALRAFYYVRVLEIPTPRHQVYDAVALGMDPAQTKQPTRIQERVWSSPIWYTP
;
A
#
# COMPACT_ATOMS: atom_id res chain seq x y z
N MET A 1 -17.97 -20.56 -3.53
CA MET A 1 -16.52 -20.22 -3.54
C MET A 1 -15.74 -21.50 -3.50
N VAL A 2 -14.79 -21.62 -4.42
CA VAL A 2 -13.99 -22.81 -4.63
C VAL A 2 -12.52 -22.42 -4.73
N ASP A 3 -11.62 -23.37 -4.49
CA ASP A 3 -10.20 -23.22 -4.74
C ASP A 3 -9.87 -23.30 -6.24
N SER A 4 -8.58 -23.23 -6.59
CA SER A 4 -8.11 -23.31 -7.98
C SER A 4 -8.38 -24.66 -8.66
N ALA A 5 -8.72 -25.70 -7.90
CA ALA A 5 -9.12 -27.02 -8.40
C ALA A 5 -10.65 -27.19 -8.44
N GLY A 6 -11.43 -26.14 -8.17
CA GLY A 6 -12.89 -26.18 -8.16
C GLY A 6 -13.50 -26.83 -6.91
N ARG A 7 -12.72 -27.11 -5.88
CA ARG A 7 -13.20 -27.71 -4.63
C ARG A 7 -13.70 -26.63 -3.66
N PRO A 8 -14.75 -26.88 -2.86
CA PRO A 8 -15.20 -25.93 -1.85
C PRO A 8 -14.07 -25.55 -0.88
N ILE A 9 -13.98 -24.25 -0.55
CA ILE A 9 -13.03 -23.77 0.45
C ILE A 9 -13.49 -24.24 1.84
N THR A 10 -12.65 -25.04 2.51
CA THR A 10 -12.90 -25.55 3.86
C THR A 10 -12.09 -24.80 4.92
N ALA A 11 -12.45 -24.96 6.19
CA ALA A 11 -11.66 -24.43 7.31
C ALA A 11 -10.21 -24.98 7.30
N GLU A 12 -10.03 -26.25 6.93
CA GLU A 12 -8.71 -26.87 6.83
C GLU A 12 -7.86 -26.26 5.70
N TYR A 13 -8.45 -26.04 4.53
CA TYR A 13 -7.80 -25.34 3.43
C TYR A 13 -7.41 -23.92 3.85
N ALA A 14 -8.31 -23.21 4.52
CA ALA A 14 -8.06 -21.84 4.96
C ALA A 14 -6.92 -21.76 6.00
N ARG A 15 -6.88 -22.67 6.99
CA ARG A 15 -5.76 -22.77 7.94
C ARG A 15 -4.44 -23.12 7.25
N THR A 16 -4.49 -23.96 6.22
CA THR A 16 -3.30 -24.34 5.44
C THR A 16 -2.74 -23.12 4.72
N ARG A 17 -3.57 -22.32 4.04
CA ARG A 17 -3.12 -21.08 3.40
C ARG A 17 -2.55 -20.08 4.41
N LEU A 18 -3.26 -19.81 5.51
CA LEU A 18 -2.75 -18.91 6.54
C LEU A 18 -1.37 -19.29 7.08
N ARG A 19 -1.08 -20.59 7.18
CA ARG A 19 0.22 -21.08 7.65
C ARG A 19 1.35 -20.85 6.64
N TRP A 20 1.08 -21.01 5.36
CA TRP A 20 2.10 -21.04 4.31
C TRP A 20 2.21 -19.75 3.50
N GLU A 21 1.16 -18.93 3.51
CA GLU A 21 1.04 -17.69 2.74
C GLU A 21 0.69 -16.51 3.68
N PRO A 22 1.57 -16.18 4.66
CA PRO A 22 1.26 -15.18 5.67
C PRO A 22 1.29 -13.74 5.14
N VAL A 23 1.90 -13.49 3.98
CA VAL A 23 2.04 -12.17 3.37
C VAL A 23 1.75 -12.21 1.88
N VAL A 24 1.32 -11.08 1.33
CA VAL A 24 1.12 -10.88 -0.10
C VAL A 24 1.82 -9.61 -0.56
N GLU A 25 2.26 -9.61 -1.81
CA GLU A 25 2.82 -8.45 -2.47
C GLU A 25 1.71 -7.48 -2.88
N MET A 26 1.80 -6.26 -2.34
CA MET A 26 0.92 -5.13 -2.65
C MET A 26 1.42 -4.32 -3.85
N THR A 27 2.74 -4.26 -4.03
CA THR A 27 3.35 -3.45 -5.09
C THR A 27 4.72 -3.99 -5.48
N GLN A 28 5.02 -3.75 -6.75
CA GLN A 28 6.19 -4.23 -7.45
C GLN A 28 6.54 -3.27 -8.60
N VAL A 29 7.71 -3.43 -9.23
CA VAL A 29 8.06 -2.74 -10.50
C VAL A 29 7.00 -2.95 -11.62
N LYS A 30 6.19 -4.01 -11.52
CA LYS A 30 5.05 -4.30 -12.41
C LYS A 30 3.71 -3.81 -11.83
N GLY A 31 3.75 -2.68 -11.13
CA GLY A 31 2.56 -1.98 -10.65
C GLY A 31 2.08 -2.38 -9.27
N THR A 32 0.84 -2.01 -8.94
CA THR A 32 0.23 -2.27 -7.63
C THR A 32 -1.04 -3.11 -7.73
N SER A 33 -1.35 -3.79 -6.64
CA SER A 33 -2.50 -4.67 -6.50
C SER A 33 -3.45 -4.24 -5.39
N GLU A 34 -3.38 -2.99 -4.89
CA GLU A 34 -4.24 -2.55 -3.78
C GLU A 34 -5.72 -2.66 -4.12
N ALA A 35 -6.11 -1.96 -5.17
CA ALA A 35 -7.48 -1.81 -5.63
C ALA A 35 -7.47 -1.42 -7.12
N HIS A 36 -8.65 -1.27 -7.70
CA HIS A 36 -8.83 -0.76 -9.06
C HIS A 36 -10.07 0.13 -9.09
N PRO A 37 -10.14 1.23 -9.86
CA PRO A 37 -11.29 2.15 -9.80
C PRO A 37 -12.64 1.51 -10.11
N VAL A 38 -12.66 0.47 -10.96
CA VAL A 38 -13.88 -0.32 -11.25
C VAL A 38 -14.38 -1.10 -10.02
N LEU A 39 -13.48 -1.53 -9.15
CA LEU A 39 -13.80 -2.33 -7.96
C LEU A 39 -13.97 -1.45 -6.70
N SER A 40 -13.29 -0.31 -6.66
CA SER A 40 -13.28 0.67 -5.57
C SER A 40 -13.59 2.08 -6.11
N PRO A 41 -14.79 2.34 -6.63
CA PRO A 41 -15.11 3.59 -7.34
C PRO A 41 -15.13 4.84 -6.45
N ASN A 42 -15.20 4.65 -5.13
CA ASN A 42 -15.19 5.74 -4.15
C ASN A 42 -13.77 6.04 -3.62
N ASP A 43 -12.74 5.40 -4.17
CA ASP A 43 -11.35 5.64 -3.83
C ASP A 43 -10.68 6.49 -4.91
N GLU A 44 -10.39 7.76 -4.60
CA GLU A 44 -9.74 8.68 -5.53
C GLU A 44 -8.31 8.26 -5.90
N PHE A 45 -7.73 7.29 -5.17
CA PHE A 45 -6.37 6.81 -5.33
C PHE A 45 -6.25 5.38 -5.84
N ALA A 46 -7.36 4.75 -6.26
CA ALA A 46 -7.35 3.37 -6.74
C ALA A 46 -6.66 3.18 -8.10
N GLU A 47 -6.35 4.24 -8.85
CA GLU A 47 -5.68 4.19 -10.15
C GLU A 47 -4.14 4.21 -10.05
N PHE A 48 -3.58 4.01 -8.85
CA PHE A 48 -2.14 4.12 -8.63
C PHE A 48 -1.37 2.95 -9.24
N GLU A 49 -0.52 3.24 -10.21
CA GLU A 49 0.41 2.29 -10.84
C GLU A 49 -0.24 0.96 -11.24
N ILE A 50 -1.43 1.02 -11.86
CA ILE A 50 -2.08 -0.17 -12.41
C ILE A 50 -1.33 -0.61 -13.67
N PHE A 51 -0.79 -1.83 -13.65
CA PHE A 51 -0.10 -2.38 -14.81
C PHE A 51 -1.08 -3.00 -15.80
N ARG A 52 -1.31 -2.30 -16.92
CA ARG A 52 -2.37 -2.60 -17.90
C ARG A 52 -1.95 -3.56 -19.03
N ARG A 53 -0.90 -4.35 -18.83
CA ARG A 53 -0.42 -5.30 -19.83
C ARG A 53 -0.25 -6.68 -19.22
N LEU A 54 -0.86 -7.68 -19.85
CA LEU A 54 -0.49 -9.07 -19.60
C LEU A 54 0.68 -9.47 -20.51
N PHE A 55 1.41 -10.51 -20.10
CA PHE A 55 2.41 -11.17 -20.96
C PHE A 55 1.83 -11.74 -22.28
N ILE A 56 0.50 -11.79 -22.40
CA ILE A 56 -0.23 -12.17 -23.62
C ILE A 56 -0.71 -10.96 -24.46
N ALA A 57 -0.19 -9.76 -24.18
CA ALA A 57 -0.46 -8.52 -24.92
C ALA A 57 -1.94 -8.09 -24.99
N GLN A 58 -2.75 -8.52 -24.02
CA GLN A 58 -4.12 -8.04 -23.81
C GLN A 58 -4.17 -7.10 -22.61
N GLU A 59 -5.03 -6.08 -22.68
CA GLU A 59 -5.36 -5.30 -21.50
C GLU A 59 -6.24 -6.18 -20.58
N PRO A 60 -5.84 -6.39 -19.32
CA PRO A 60 -6.60 -7.23 -18.42
C PRO A 60 -7.93 -6.56 -18.06
N VAL A 61 -9.00 -7.33 -18.06
CA VAL A 61 -10.25 -6.95 -17.38
C VAL A 61 -10.00 -7.14 -15.88
N PRO A 62 -10.20 -6.11 -15.03
CA PRO A 62 -9.93 -6.22 -13.61
C PRO A 62 -10.96 -7.13 -12.94
N TYR A 63 -10.51 -8.28 -12.41
CA TYR A 63 -11.34 -9.16 -11.60
C TYR A 63 -11.09 -8.91 -10.11
N ALA A 64 -12.10 -9.17 -9.28
CA ALA A 64 -11.95 -9.09 -7.82
C ALA A 64 -10.85 -10.03 -7.27
N GLY A 65 -10.47 -11.07 -8.00
CA GLY A 65 -9.37 -11.96 -7.61
C GLY A 65 -7.97 -11.37 -7.81
N ASP A 66 -7.85 -10.25 -8.54
CA ASP A 66 -6.55 -9.70 -8.95
C ASP A 66 -5.99 -8.69 -7.94
N PHE A 67 -6.82 -8.24 -6.99
CA PHE A 67 -6.49 -7.13 -6.08
C PHE A 67 -6.62 -7.53 -4.61
N ALA A 68 -5.68 -7.05 -3.79
CA ALA A 68 -5.55 -7.35 -2.38
C ALA A 68 -6.77 -6.87 -1.57
N ARG A 69 -7.29 -5.65 -1.79
CA ARG A 69 -8.44 -5.14 -1.02
C ARG A 69 -9.72 -5.97 -1.25
N PRO A 70 -10.12 -6.27 -2.50
CA PRO A 70 -11.18 -7.26 -2.75
C PRO A 70 -10.91 -8.64 -2.13
N ALA A 71 -9.66 -9.12 -2.12
CA ALA A 71 -9.31 -10.37 -1.45
C ALA A 71 -9.51 -10.29 0.08
N LEU A 72 -9.16 -9.18 0.73
CA LEU A 72 -9.43 -8.96 2.16
C LEU A 72 -10.94 -9.00 2.47
N LEU A 73 -11.77 -8.34 1.66
CA LEU A 73 -13.23 -8.37 1.77
C LEU A 73 -13.77 -9.80 1.60
N ARG A 74 -13.30 -10.49 0.56
CA ARG A 74 -13.64 -11.90 0.31
C ARG A 74 -13.24 -12.81 1.46
N GLY A 75 -12.14 -12.49 2.15
CA GLY A 75 -11.70 -13.18 3.35
C GLY A 75 -12.75 -13.19 4.45
N LEU A 76 -13.43 -12.06 4.68
CA LEU A 76 -14.53 -11.95 5.65
C LEU A 76 -15.71 -12.86 5.29
N GLU A 77 -16.07 -12.91 4.00
CA GLU A 77 -17.15 -13.79 3.54
C GLU A 77 -16.81 -15.28 3.71
N ILE A 78 -15.57 -15.67 3.42
CA ILE A 78 -15.09 -17.05 3.62
C ILE A 78 -15.10 -17.40 5.11
N GLU A 79 -14.69 -16.46 5.96
CA GLU A 79 -14.70 -16.63 7.40
C GLU A 79 -16.11 -16.87 7.94
N ALA A 80 -17.09 -16.09 7.49
CA ALA A 80 -18.48 -16.24 7.93
C ALA A 80 -19.05 -17.63 7.60
N ARG A 81 -18.55 -18.29 6.55
CA ARG A 81 -18.99 -19.62 6.12
C ARG A 81 -18.21 -20.77 6.74
N THR A 82 -16.91 -20.58 6.96
CA THR A 82 -15.99 -21.68 7.32
C THR A 82 -15.42 -21.55 8.73
N GLY A 83 -15.58 -20.40 9.38
CA GLY A 83 -14.94 -20.06 10.65
C GLY A 83 -13.44 -19.76 10.53
N THR A 84 -12.87 -19.68 9.32
CA THR A 84 -11.46 -19.33 9.13
C THR A 84 -11.27 -18.51 7.86
N ASN A 85 -10.51 -17.43 7.95
CA ASN A 85 -10.25 -16.52 6.84
C ASN A 85 -8.87 -16.82 6.21
N PRO A 86 -8.79 -17.34 4.96
CA PRO A 86 -7.51 -17.64 4.31
C PRO A 86 -6.69 -16.40 3.92
N TYR A 87 -7.31 -15.22 3.93
CA TYR A 87 -6.78 -13.97 3.40
C TYR A 87 -6.44 -12.97 4.51
N ARG A 88 -6.20 -13.44 5.74
CA ARG A 88 -5.58 -12.61 6.80
C ARG A 88 -4.07 -12.48 6.59
N PHE A 89 -3.64 -12.11 5.39
CA PHE A 89 -2.24 -11.90 5.07
C PHE A 89 -1.77 -10.49 5.48
N GLY A 90 -0.46 -10.33 5.67
CA GLY A 90 0.22 -9.05 5.78
C GLY A 90 0.55 -8.49 4.39
N LEU A 91 0.86 -7.21 4.33
CA LEU A 91 1.18 -6.51 3.08
C LEU A 91 2.67 -6.17 3.02
N ILE A 92 3.30 -6.50 1.89
CA ILE A 92 4.70 -6.17 1.60
C ILE A 92 4.83 -5.58 0.20
N GLY A 93 5.87 -4.79 -0.04
CA GLY A 93 6.31 -4.40 -1.38
C GLY A 93 7.59 -5.15 -1.73
N SER A 94 7.82 -5.44 -3.01
CA SER A 94 9.06 -6.04 -3.48
C SER A 94 9.54 -5.39 -4.76
N THR A 95 10.85 -5.16 -4.86
CA THR A 95 11.40 -4.47 -6.03
C THR A 95 11.25 -5.29 -7.31
N ASP A 96 11.45 -6.62 -7.23
CA ASP A 96 11.52 -7.55 -8.38
C ASP A 96 12.40 -7.01 -9.53
N SER A 97 13.52 -6.38 -9.18
CA SER A 97 14.59 -6.02 -10.10
C SER A 97 15.54 -7.20 -10.26
N HIS A 98 15.88 -7.50 -11.51
CA HIS A 98 16.76 -8.61 -11.90
C HIS A 98 18.18 -8.09 -12.19
N THR A 99 18.58 -7.05 -11.46
CA THR A 99 19.84 -6.31 -11.60
C THR A 99 20.83 -6.61 -10.48
N GLY A 100 20.35 -7.16 -9.35
CA GLY A 100 21.12 -7.25 -8.11
C GLY A 100 21.29 -5.90 -7.39
N LEU A 101 20.58 -4.86 -7.83
CA LEU A 101 20.63 -3.50 -7.28
C LEU A 101 19.31 -3.16 -6.57
N SER A 102 19.41 -2.46 -5.44
CA SER A 102 18.26 -2.03 -4.62
C SER A 102 17.84 -0.59 -4.94
N GLY A 103 17.53 -0.31 -6.21
CA GLY A 103 17.08 1.01 -6.68
C GLY A 103 15.58 1.01 -6.96
N ALA A 104 14.78 1.26 -5.92
CA ALA A 104 13.31 1.26 -5.98
C ALA A 104 12.72 2.68 -5.84
N GLU A 105 13.56 3.68 -5.58
CA GLU A 105 13.19 5.09 -5.48
C GLU A 105 13.25 5.76 -6.86
N GLU A 106 12.35 6.71 -7.15
CA GLU A 106 12.21 7.32 -8.50
C GLU A 106 13.52 7.99 -9.00
N GLU A 107 14.28 8.64 -8.12
CA GLU A 107 15.58 9.25 -8.43
C GLU A 107 16.73 8.25 -8.56
N ASN A 108 16.51 7.01 -8.12
CA ASN A 108 17.51 5.94 -8.04
C ASN A 108 17.02 4.66 -8.74
N PHE A 109 16.07 4.77 -9.67
CA PHE A 109 15.57 3.62 -10.40
C PHE A 109 16.61 3.17 -11.42
N LEU A 110 17.08 1.93 -11.28
CA LEU A 110 18.15 1.35 -12.11
C LEU A 110 17.62 0.25 -13.05
N GLY A 111 16.35 0.36 -13.42
CA GLY A 111 15.69 -0.59 -14.32
C GLY A 111 15.28 -1.90 -13.64
N ALA A 112 14.52 -2.70 -14.37
CA ALA A 112 14.03 -4.00 -13.91
C ALA A 112 14.97 -5.16 -14.29
N SER A 113 15.92 -4.94 -15.21
CA SER A 113 16.88 -5.95 -15.67
C SER A 113 18.25 -5.35 -15.99
N ALA A 114 19.26 -6.18 -16.23
CA ALA A 114 20.59 -5.71 -16.62
C ALA A 114 20.62 -4.98 -17.98
N ARG A 115 19.53 -5.01 -18.77
CA ARG A 115 19.44 -4.40 -20.11
C ARG A 115 18.95 -2.96 -20.10
N ASP A 116 18.46 -2.47 -18.97
CA ASP A 116 17.77 -1.19 -18.81
C ASP A 116 18.29 -0.38 -17.61
N ALA A 117 19.57 -0.59 -17.28
CA ALA A 117 20.23 0.04 -16.13
C ALA A 117 20.60 1.51 -16.35
N LEU A 118 20.81 1.92 -17.61
CA LEU A 118 21.18 3.30 -17.98
C LEU A 118 20.01 4.04 -18.66
N PRO A 119 19.89 5.37 -18.49
CA PRO A 119 18.86 6.17 -19.15
C PRO A 119 18.79 5.96 -20.67
N GLU A 120 19.94 5.91 -21.37
CA GLU A 120 19.98 5.68 -22.82
C GLU A 120 19.38 4.32 -23.20
N GLN A 121 19.67 3.28 -22.41
CA GLN A 121 19.15 1.93 -22.64
C GLN A 121 17.63 1.89 -22.42
N ARG A 122 17.14 2.57 -21.38
CA ARG A 122 15.70 2.69 -21.11
C ARG A 122 14.97 3.39 -22.24
N ARG A 123 15.53 4.51 -22.75
CA ARG A 123 15.01 5.23 -23.91
C ARG A 123 14.97 4.34 -25.15
N GLU A 124 16.08 3.67 -25.45
CA GLU A 124 16.18 2.79 -26.63
C GLU A 124 15.15 1.65 -26.55
N ALA A 125 15.02 1.00 -25.39
CA ALA A 125 14.03 -0.04 -25.17
C ALA A 125 12.59 0.48 -25.35
N ALA A 126 12.29 1.70 -24.89
CA ALA A 126 10.99 2.31 -25.06
C ALA A 126 10.69 2.72 -26.52
N ALA A 127 11.72 3.01 -27.32
CA ALA A 127 11.60 3.40 -28.72
C ALA A 127 11.49 2.20 -29.70
N GLN A 128 11.88 0.99 -29.27
CA GLN A 128 11.85 -0.18 -30.13
C GLN A 128 10.41 -0.59 -30.51
N PRO A 129 10.15 -0.90 -31.80
CA PRO A 129 8.88 -1.48 -32.22
C PRO A 129 8.67 -2.80 -31.48
N ARG A 130 7.50 -2.95 -30.88
CA ARG A 130 7.22 -4.11 -30.03
C ARG A 130 6.98 -5.36 -30.89
N PRO A 131 7.68 -6.47 -30.63
CA PRO A 131 7.37 -7.74 -31.29
C PRO A 131 5.95 -8.18 -30.92
N ALA A 132 5.18 -8.68 -31.89
CA ALA A 132 3.79 -9.13 -31.70
C ALA A 132 3.64 -10.29 -30.69
N ASN A 133 4.75 -10.92 -30.29
CA ASN A 133 4.86 -12.10 -29.46
C ASN A 133 5.76 -11.91 -28.22
N ALA A 134 6.03 -10.67 -27.82
CA ALA A 134 6.91 -10.37 -26.69
C ALA A 134 6.20 -10.50 -25.33
N ALA A 135 6.01 -11.73 -24.88
CA ALA A 135 5.81 -12.06 -23.47
C ALA A 135 7.03 -11.71 -22.58
N ALA A 136 8.08 -11.07 -23.12
CA ALA A 136 9.39 -10.96 -22.49
C ALA A 136 10.05 -9.56 -22.54
N THR A 137 9.41 -8.52 -23.07
CA THR A 137 10.01 -7.17 -23.10
C THR A 137 9.01 -6.10 -22.68
N MET A 138 8.93 -5.88 -21.36
CA MET A 138 8.35 -4.65 -20.80
C MET A 138 9.43 -3.56 -20.87
N ALA A 139 9.11 -2.43 -21.49
CA ALA A 139 10.05 -1.31 -21.51
C ALA A 139 10.12 -0.70 -20.10
N ALA A 140 11.32 -0.37 -19.63
CA ALA A 140 11.53 0.17 -18.29
C ALA A 140 10.68 1.42 -18.00
N TRP A 141 10.47 2.29 -18.99
CA TRP A 141 9.59 3.46 -18.87
C TRP A 141 8.11 3.14 -18.69
N GLU A 142 7.66 1.90 -18.94
CA GLU A 142 6.30 1.44 -18.61
C GLU A 142 6.20 0.81 -17.22
N LEU A 143 7.33 0.68 -16.52
CA LEU A 143 7.40 0.09 -15.18
C LEU A 143 7.44 1.19 -14.11
N SER A 144 7.05 0.81 -12.90
CA SER A 144 7.08 1.67 -11.72
C SER A 144 8.44 1.54 -11.02
N ALA A 145 9.04 2.63 -10.54
CA ALA A 145 10.11 2.51 -9.55
C ALA A 145 9.45 2.14 -8.23
N SER A 146 9.34 0.84 -7.93
CA SER A 146 8.55 0.43 -6.78
C SER A 146 9.03 -0.81 -6.06
N GLY A 147 8.78 -0.77 -4.75
CA GLY A 147 8.55 -1.92 -3.92
C GLY A 147 9.63 -2.11 -2.88
N LEU A 148 9.30 -1.79 -1.63
CA LEU A 148 10.09 -2.15 -0.45
C LEU A 148 9.20 -2.76 0.65
N ALA A 149 9.79 -3.67 1.41
CA ALA A 149 9.16 -4.25 2.60
C ALA A 149 9.70 -3.58 3.86
N GLY A 150 8.82 -2.91 4.59
CA GLY A 150 9.08 -2.45 5.94
C GLY A 150 8.83 -3.56 6.96
N VAL A 151 9.77 -3.76 7.90
CA VAL A 151 9.71 -4.87 8.86
C VAL A 151 9.96 -4.36 10.27
N TRP A 152 9.01 -4.60 11.17
CA TRP A 152 9.21 -4.35 12.60
C TRP A 152 9.71 -5.61 13.29
N ALA A 153 11.01 -5.67 13.55
CA ALA A 153 11.67 -6.74 14.28
C ALA A 153 12.38 -6.19 15.53
N GLY A 154 12.43 -6.99 16.60
CA GLY A 154 13.11 -6.59 17.84
C GLY A 154 14.63 -6.51 17.71
N GLU A 155 15.19 -7.16 16.69
CA GLU A 155 16.62 -7.16 16.37
C GLU A 155 16.83 -7.44 14.87
N ASN A 156 18.01 -7.09 14.35
CA ASN A 156 18.40 -7.36 12.97
C ASN A 156 18.99 -8.77 12.82
N SER A 157 18.18 -9.79 13.08
CA SER A 157 18.54 -11.20 12.87
C SER A 157 17.58 -11.85 11.87
N ARG A 158 18.07 -12.84 11.11
CA ARG A 158 17.23 -13.60 10.16
C ARG A 158 16.00 -14.20 10.84
N ALA A 159 16.16 -14.69 12.08
CA ALA A 159 15.08 -15.28 12.86
C ALA A 159 14.04 -14.22 13.27
N ALA A 160 14.47 -13.07 13.78
CA ALA A 160 13.57 -12.00 14.21
C ALA A 160 12.81 -11.38 13.02
N ILE A 161 13.47 -11.22 11.87
CA ILE A 161 12.87 -10.78 10.61
C ILE A 161 11.85 -11.81 10.12
N ALA A 162 12.22 -13.09 10.01
CA ALA A 162 11.28 -14.14 9.59
C ALA A 162 10.06 -14.24 10.51
N ALA A 163 10.26 -14.10 11.82
CA ALA A 163 9.16 -14.04 12.78
C ALA A 163 8.25 -12.83 12.56
N ALA A 164 8.77 -11.69 12.10
CA ALA A 164 7.99 -10.49 11.79
C ALA A 164 7.05 -10.71 10.61
N PHE A 165 7.55 -11.35 9.54
CA PHE A 165 6.73 -11.77 8.41
C PHE A 165 5.65 -12.77 8.82
N GLN A 166 5.97 -13.76 9.67
CA GLN A 166 4.99 -14.75 10.15
C GLN A 166 3.88 -14.11 10.99
N ARG A 167 4.23 -13.16 11.88
CA ARG A 167 3.22 -12.42 12.66
C ARG A 167 2.55 -11.28 11.88
N LYS A 168 3.03 -10.98 10.66
CA LYS A 168 2.52 -9.96 9.73
C LYS A 168 2.72 -8.53 10.21
N GLU A 169 3.75 -8.31 11.04
CA GLU A 169 4.13 -6.97 11.50
C GLU A 169 5.07 -6.31 10.49
N VAL A 170 4.54 -6.16 9.28
CA VAL A 170 5.21 -5.69 8.08
C VAL A 170 4.33 -4.70 7.33
N TYR A 171 4.91 -3.92 6.45
CA TYR A 171 4.19 -2.98 5.60
C TYR A 171 4.85 -2.86 4.22
N ALA A 172 4.07 -2.44 3.23
CA ALA A 172 4.52 -2.23 1.86
C ALA A 172 4.79 -0.75 1.61
N THR A 173 5.89 -0.40 0.94
CA THR A 173 6.11 0.95 0.39
C THR A 173 6.23 0.86 -1.13
N SER A 174 5.72 1.85 -1.83
CA SER A 174 5.83 1.98 -3.28
C SER A 174 7.20 2.46 -3.75
N GLY A 175 8.19 2.63 -2.85
CA GLY A 175 9.54 3.08 -3.20
C GLY A 175 10.19 3.80 -2.03
N PRO A 176 9.66 4.96 -1.57
CA PRO A 176 10.25 5.72 -0.48
C PRO A 176 10.27 4.97 0.86
N ARG A 177 11.26 5.25 1.71
CA ARG A 177 11.42 4.64 3.03
C ARG A 177 10.57 5.35 4.10
N ILE A 178 9.29 5.56 3.79
CA ILE A 178 8.30 6.09 4.74
C ILE A 178 8.17 5.10 5.89
N MET A 179 8.40 5.57 7.10
CA MET A 179 8.26 4.77 8.30
C MET A 179 6.80 4.78 8.75
N LEU A 180 6.17 3.61 8.90
CA LEU A 180 4.78 3.48 9.34
C LEU A 180 4.66 2.58 10.57
N ARG A 181 3.95 3.07 11.59
CA ARG A 181 3.44 2.28 12.72
C ARG A 181 1.94 2.45 12.87
N MET A 182 1.27 1.33 13.15
CA MET A 182 -0.15 1.25 13.43
C MET A 182 -0.36 0.23 14.54
N PHE A 183 -1.14 0.63 15.54
CA PHE A 183 -1.66 -0.23 16.59
C PHE A 183 -3.17 -0.07 16.68
N GLY A 184 -3.87 -1.17 16.96
CA GLY A 184 -5.32 -1.21 17.16
C GLY A 184 -5.66 -1.63 18.58
N GLY A 185 -6.71 -1.06 19.14
CA GLY A 185 -7.19 -1.37 20.49
C GLY A 185 -8.48 -0.61 20.81
N PHE A 186 -8.89 -0.57 22.08
CA PHE A 186 -10.14 0.07 22.50
C PHE A 186 -9.95 1.28 23.43
N ASP A 187 -8.71 1.55 23.88
CA ASP A 187 -8.38 2.57 24.89
C ASP A 187 -7.18 3.46 24.46
N PHE A 188 -6.99 3.67 23.16
CA PHE A 188 -6.07 4.71 22.73
C PHE A 188 -6.71 6.10 22.91
N GLN A 189 -5.93 7.04 23.44
CA GLN A 189 -6.35 8.39 23.77
C GLN A 189 -5.49 9.38 23.00
N GLN A 190 -6.03 10.55 22.64
CA GLN A 190 -5.35 11.51 21.74
C GLN A 190 -3.92 11.87 22.18
N ARG A 191 -3.64 11.91 23.49
CA ARG A 191 -2.28 12.16 24.01
C ARG A 191 -1.25 11.11 23.59
N HIS A 192 -1.66 9.87 23.30
CA HIS A 192 -0.76 8.78 22.93
C HIS A 192 -0.07 9.04 21.58
N ALA A 193 -0.72 9.76 20.66
CA ALA A 193 -0.10 10.19 19.39
C ALA A 193 1.01 11.24 19.59
N ARG A 194 1.12 11.83 20.78
CA ARG A 194 2.18 12.78 21.16
C ARG A 194 3.27 12.14 22.02
N SER A 195 3.20 10.81 22.23
CA SER A 195 4.21 10.08 22.99
C SER A 195 5.52 10.02 22.21
N ASN A 196 6.65 10.17 22.91
CA ASN A 196 7.97 9.94 22.32
C ASN A 196 8.20 8.45 21.99
N ASP A 197 7.55 7.56 22.73
CA ASP A 197 7.57 6.11 22.48
C ASP A 197 6.14 5.63 22.24
N ILE A 198 5.73 5.71 20.98
CA ILE A 198 4.42 5.21 20.53
C ILE A 198 4.38 3.68 20.57
N ALA A 199 5.54 3.03 20.45
CA ALA A 199 5.67 1.58 20.36
C ALA A 199 5.36 0.93 21.70
N ALA A 200 5.97 1.41 22.78
CA ALA A 200 5.70 0.92 24.13
C ALA A 200 4.20 1.05 24.49
N ILE A 201 3.58 2.18 24.14
CA ILE A 201 2.14 2.38 24.34
C ILE A 201 1.32 1.41 23.48
N GLY A 202 1.68 1.24 22.21
CA GLY A 202 1.03 0.35 21.26
C GLY A 202 1.03 -1.10 21.71
N TYR A 203 2.21 -1.66 22.00
CA TYR A 203 2.35 -3.05 22.46
C TYR A 203 1.74 -3.28 23.85
N GLY A 204 1.68 -2.26 24.70
CA GLY A 204 1.10 -2.38 26.04
C GLY A 204 -0.43 -2.26 26.11
N ARG A 205 -1.08 -1.70 25.08
CA ARG A 205 -2.53 -1.37 25.11
C ARG A 205 -3.34 -1.95 23.95
N GLY A 206 -2.70 -2.58 22.98
CA GLY A 206 -3.36 -3.05 21.78
C GLY A 206 -2.55 -4.10 21.04
N VAL A 207 -2.89 -4.29 19.77
CA VAL A 207 -2.19 -5.18 18.85
C VAL A 207 -1.51 -4.36 17.76
N PRO A 208 -0.32 -4.76 17.26
CA PRO A 208 0.30 -4.10 16.12
C PRO A 208 -0.43 -4.46 14.81
N MET A 209 -0.09 -3.75 13.73
CA MET A 209 -0.47 -4.14 12.36
C MET A 209 -0.21 -5.64 12.12
N GLY A 210 -1.15 -6.31 11.44
CA GLY A 210 -1.12 -7.77 11.26
C GLY A 210 -1.77 -8.58 12.39
N GLY A 211 -2.17 -7.93 13.49
CA GLY A 211 -2.84 -8.55 14.63
C GLY A 211 -4.37 -8.62 14.51
N ASP A 212 -4.98 -9.24 15.53
CA ASP A 212 -6.42 -9.45 15.62
C ASP A 212 -6.98 -8.83 16.91
N LEU A 213 -8.08 -8.10 16.78
CA LEU A 213 -8.90 -7.59 17.87
C LEU A 213 -10.15 -8.43 18.03
N SER A 214 -10.59 -8.60 19.27
CA SER A 214 -11.85 -9.26 19.62
C SER A 214 -12.37 -8.74 20.93
N ASN A 215 -13.60 -9.15 21.30
CA ASN A 215 -14.21 -8.82 22.60
C ASN A 215 -14.23 -7.32 22.88
N ALA A 216 -14.77 -6.52 21.94
CA ALA A 216 -14.92 -5.09 22.15
C ALA A 216 -15.70 -4.81 23.45
N PRO A 217 -15.24 -3.87 24.30
CA PRO A 217 -15.95 -3.54 25.52
C PRO A 217 -17.30 -2.89 25.18
N HIS A 218 -18.25 -2.95 26.12
CA HIS A 218 -19.56 -2.33 25.94
C HIS A 218 -19.41 -0.83 25.61
N ASN A 219 -19.90 -0.40 24.45
CA ASN A 219 -19.72 0.96 23.87
C ASN A 219 -18.28 1.35 23.49
N GLY A 220 -17.36 0.39 23.40
CA GLY A 220 -15.99 0.60 22.93
C GLY A 220 -15.86 0.45 21.43
N ALA A 221 -15.50 1.52 20.73
CA ALA A 221 -15.13 1.45 19.32
C ALA A 221 -13.65 1.14 19.15
N VAL A 222 -13.30 0.51 18.03
CA VAL A 222 -11.90 0.37 17.63
C VAL A 222 -11.25 1.75 17.56
N THR A 223 -10.09 1.85 18.17
CA THR A 223 -9.19 3.00 18.13
C THR A 223 -7.88 2.57 17.51
N LEU A 224 -7.35 3.38 16.61
CA LEU A 224 -6.08 3.17 15.93
C LEU A 224 -5.09 4.26 16.35
N LEU A 225 -3.95 3.85 16.87
CA LEU A 225 -2.80 4.72 17.13
C LEU A 225 -1.85 4.59 15.94
N ILE A 226 -1.74 5.66 15.15
CA ILE A 226 -1.03 5.67 13.87
C ILE A 226 0.05 6.73 13.92
N GLN A 227 1.25 6.40 13.46
CA GLN A 227 2.33 7.35 13.21
C GLN A 227 3.02 7.01 11.89
N ALA A 228 3.26 8.04 11.11
CA ALA A 228 4.08 7.98 9.92
C ALA A 228 5.11 9.11 9.90
N ALA A 229 6.32 8.80 9.44
CA ALA A 229 7.37 9.79 9.20
C ALA A 229 7.86 9.63 7.76
N LYS A 230 8.16 10.75 7.11
CA LYS A 230 8.69 10.75 5.73
C LYS A 230 9.97 9.95 5.63
N ASP A 231 10.31 9.53 4.43
CA ASP A 231 11.68 9.15 4.12
C ASP A 231 12.61 10.35 4.49
N PRO A 232 13.67 10.16 5.29
CA PRO A 232 14.61 11.23 5.63
C PRO A 232 15.12 12.00 4.40
N ALA A 233 15.37 11.30 3.28
CA ALA A 233 15.82 11.86 2.02
C ALA A 233 14.67 12.23 1.06
N GLY A 234 13.45 11.76 1.31
CA GLY A 234 12.29 11.94 0.42
C GLY A 234 11.36 13.10 0.77
N ALA A 235 10.16 13.04 0.21
CA ALA A 235 9.17 14.10 0.25
C ALA A 235 8.36 14.13 1.55
N ASN A 236 7.83 15.31 1.90
CA ASN A 236 6.94 15.44 3.05
C ASN A 236 5.64 14.63 2.84
N LEU A 237 4.96 14.29 3.93
CA LEU A 237 3.70 13.55 3.92
C LEU A 237 2.51 14.46 3.54
N ASP A 238 1.62 13.96 2.68
CA ASP A 238 0.30 14.53 2.39
C ASP A 238 -0.70 14.16 3.48
N ARG A 239 -1.02 12.86 3.61
CA ARG A 239 -2.12 12.41 4.48
C ARG A 239 -2.01 10.96 4.91
N ILE A 240 -2.70 10.65 6.00
CA ILE A 240 -3.01 9.30 6.48
C ILE A 240 -4.47 8.99 6.14
N GLN A 241 -4.69 7.86 5.49
CA GLN A 241 -5.99 7.26 5.27
C GLN A 241 -6.12 5.96 6.06
N VAL A 242 -7.29 5.73 6.66
CA VAL A 242 -7.70 4.42 7.16
C VAL A 242 -8.69 3.83 6.17
N ILE A 243 -8.39 2.64 5.67
CA ILE A 243 -9.28 1.86 4.83
C ILE A 243 -9.91 0.79 5.72
N LYS A 244 -11.23 0.86 5.88
CA LYS A 244 -12.05 -0.10 6.61
C LYS A 244 -12.80 -0.97 5.63
N GLY A 245 -12.77 -2.28 5.81
CA GLY A 245 -13.67 -3.22 5.17
C GLY A 245 -14.47 -4.00 6.19
N TRP A 246 -15.75 -4.28 5.93
CA TRP A 246 -16.59 -5.06 6.85
C TRP A 246 -17.59 -5.94 6.10
N LEU A 247 -18.11 -6.94 6.82
CA LEU A 247 -19.20 -7.80 6.37
C LEU A 247 -20.44 -7.47 7.17
N ASP A 248 -21.52 -7.07 6.50
CA ASP A 248 -22.79 -6.75 7.16
C ASP A 248 -23.57 -8.02 7.57
N SER A 249 -24.70 -7.81 8.25
CA SER A 249 -25.59 -8.89 8.69
C SER A 249 -26.27 -9.66 7.55
N GLU A 250 -26.29 -9.10 6.34
CA GLU A 250 -26.83 -9.74 5.13
C GLU A 250 -25.75 -10.57 4.39
N GLY A 251 -24.50 -10.53 4.85
CA GLY A 251 -23.37 -11.22 4.24
C GLY A 251 -22.81 -10.48 3.02
N LYS A 252 -23.07 -9.18 2.90
CA LYS A 252 -22.49 -8.31 1.88
C LYS A 252 -21.29 -7.55 2.44
N THR A 253 -20.24 -7.46 1.62
CA THR A 253 -19.01 -6.74 1.96
C THR A 253 -19.12 -5.26 1.60
N HIS A 254 -18.51 -4.42 2.42
CA HIS A 254 -18.44 -2.98 2.21
C HIS A 254 -17.03 -2.47 2.50
N GLU A 255 -16.68 -1.34 1.90
CA GLU A 255 -15.45 -0.62 2.19
C GLU A 255 -15.71 0.89 2.38
N LYS A 256 -14.88 1.53 3.20
CA LYS A 256 -14.89 2.98 3.41
C LYS A 256 -13.50 3.49 3.72
N ILE A 257 -13.19 4.65 3.16
CA ILE A 257 -11.90 5.32 3.32
C ILE A 257 -12.12 6.56 4.16
N TYR A 258 -11.27 6.75 5.17
CA TYR A 258 -11.29 7.91 6.05
C TYR A 258 -9.97 8.64 5.92
N ASN A 259 -9.98 9.92 5.57
CA ASN A 259 -8.84 10.80 5.77
C ASN A 259 -8.77 11.15 7.26
N VAL A 260 -7.74 10.68 7.98
CA VAL A 260 -7.69 10.76 9.46
C VAL A 260 -6.67 11.75 10.00
N ALA A 261 -5.67 12.10 9.20
CA ALA A 261 -4.70 13.16 9.46
C ALA A 261 -4.13 13.63 8.12
N TRP A 262 -3.82 14.92 7.99
CA TRP A 262 -3.25 15.48 6.76
C TRP A 262 -2.41 16.72 7.06
N SER A 263 -1.52 17.05 6.13
CA SER A 263 -0.71 18.25 6.16
C SER A 263 -1.49 19.49 5.79
N ASP A 264 -0.96 20.64 6.22
CA ASP A 264 -1.46 21.97 5.87
C ASP A 264 -2.89 22.21 6.37
N ASP A 265 -3.38 23.45 6.27
CA ASP A 265 -4.72 23.83 6.75
C ASP A 265 -5.84 23.48 5.75
N ARG A 266 -5.69 22.37 5.02
CA ARG A 266 -6.66 21.90 4.02
C ARG A 266 -7.98 21.51 4.66
N LYS A 267 -9.08 21.77 3.95
CA LYS A 267 -10.45 21.53 4.40
C LYS A 267 -11.13 20.52 3.48
N PHE A 268 -12.17 19.88 4.01
CA PHE A 268 -13.10 19.11 3.20
C PHE A 268 -13.86 20.03 2.25
N GLN A 269 -14.05 19.54 1.04
CA GLN A 269 -14.90 20.15 0.02
C GLN A 269 -16.38 19.81 0.29
N PRO A 270 -17.33 20.53 -0.34
CA PRO A 270 -18.76 20.28 -0.15
C PRO A 270 -19.22 18.85 -0.49
N ASP A 271 -18.48 18.16 -1.36
CA ASP A 271 -18.73 16.76 -1.73
C ASP A 271 -18.17 15.74 -0.72
N GLY A 272 -17.51 16.20 0.34
CA GLY A 272 -16.88 15.37 1.37
C GLY A 272 -15.46 14.92 1.05
N SER A 273 -14.91 15.25 -0.13
CA SER A 273 -13.51 14.98 -0.48
C SER A 273 -12.56 15.93 0.27
N LEU A 274 -11.33 15.49 0.57
CA LEU A 274 -10.30 16.38 1.10
C LEU A 274 -9.66 17.15 -0.06
N ALA A 275 -9.47 18.47 0.09
CA ALA A 275 -8.74 19.26 -0.90
C ALA A 275 -7.37 18.64 -1.22
N THR A 276 -7.02 18.59 -2.51
CA THR A 276 -5.76 18.00 -2.97
C THR A 276 -4.56 18.75 -2.39
N VAL A 277 -3.48 18.03 -2.11
CA VAL A 277 -2.21 18.67 -1.75
C VAL A 277 -1.66 19.46 -2.94
N GLY A 278 -0.84 20.47 -2.66
CA GLY A 278 -0.16 21.24 -3.71
C GLY A 278 0.89 20.41 -4.46
N ASP A 279 1.52 21.05 -5.45
CA ASP A 279 2.58 20.47 -6.26
C ASP A 279 3.78 21.40 -6.28
N THR A 280 4.96 20.87 -5.94
CA THR A 280 6.24 21.60 -5.91
C THR A 280 7.26 21.04 -6.89
N VAL A 281 6.84 20.12 -7.77
CA VAL A 281 7.72 19.46 -8.74
C VAL A 281 8.16 20.43 -9.82
N ASP A 282 9.47 20.54 -9.99
CA ASP A 282 10.12 21.13 -11.15
C ASP A 282 10.59 20.02 -12.10
N VAL A 283 9.81 19.83 -13.17
CA VAL A 283 10.08 18.82 -14.20
C VAL A 283 11.32 19.13 -15.04
N THR A 284 11.79 20.39 -15.06
CA THR A 284 12.96 20.80 -15.87
C THR A 284 14.28 20.39 -15.23
N THR A 285 14.29 20.30 -13.90
CA THR A 285 15.46 19.92 -13.10
C THR A 285 15.30 18.56 -12.42
N ALA A 286 14.17 17.89 -12.62
CA ALA A 286 13.79 16.67 -11.90
C ALA A 286 13.93 16.85 -10.38
N SER A 287 13.36 17.94 -9.85
CA SER A 287 13.45 18.28 -8.43
C SER A 287 12.09 18.66 -7.85
N TYR A 288 12.04 18.84 -6.54
CA TYR A 288 10.86 19.30 -5.80
C TYR A 288 11.28 19.98 -4.51
N THR A 289 10.35 20.68 -3.85
CA THR A 289 10.62 21.31 -2.55
C THR A 289 9.66 20.82 -1.47
N ASN A 290 10.19 20.64 -0.26
CA ASN A 290 9.41 20.29 0.93
C ASN A 290 8.80 21.53 1.62
N THR A 291 8.33 22.49 0.81
CA THR A 291 7.68 23.73 1.29
C THR A 291 6.20 23.53 1.70
N ILE A 292 5.62 22.39 1.31
CA ILE A 292 4.29 21.91 1.70
C ILE A 292 4.42 20.51 2.33
N GLY A 293 3.32 19.97 2.88
CA GLY A 293 3.35 18.65 3.51
C GLY A 293 3.89 18.67 4.95
N ALA A 294 3.89 17.51 5.61
CA ALA A 294 4.41 17.36 6.96
C ALA A 294 5.51 16.31 7.06
N ALA A 295 6.58 16.56 7.83
CA ALA A 295 7.63 15.57 8.02
C ALA A 295 7.17 14.33 8.83
N GLN A 296 6.16 14.51 9.68
CA GLN A 296 5.56 13.46 10.48
C GLN A 296 4.06 13.72 10.65
N LEU A 297 3.26 12.67 10.60
CA LEU A 297 1.84 12.68 10.94
C LEU A 297 1.61 11.62 12.03
N ALA A 298 0.89 11.99 13.10
CA ALA A 298 0.52 11.05 14.16
C ALA A 298 -0.88 11.36 14.67
N VAL A 299 -1.70 10.31 14.86
CA VAL A 299 -3.10 10.46 15.24
C VAL A 299 -3.60 9.26 16.03
N VAL A 300 -4.52 9.51 16.95
CA VAL A 300 -5.43 8.47 17.43
C VAL A 300 -6.77 8.65 16.73
N TRP A 301 -7.12 7.71 15.87
CA TRP A 301 -8.40 7.69 15.19
C TRP A 301 -9.35 6.72 15.90
N ARG A 302 -10.61 7.11 16.06
CA ARG A 302 -11.67 6.24 16.60
C ARG A 302 -12.66 6.00 15.48
N ASP A 303 -12.98 4.74 15.21
CA ASP A 303 -13.94 4.37 14.17
C ASP A 303 -15.33 4.93 14.52
N PRO A 304 -15.86 5.90 13.75
CA PRO A 304 -17.17 6.50 14.03
C PRO A 304 -18.33 5.58 13.68
N ASP A 305 -18.09 4.59 12.81
CA ASP A 305 -19.10 3.69 12.25
C ASP A 305 -18.88 2.26 12.79
N PHE A 306 -18.28 2.12 13.97
CA PHE A 306 -17.97 0.82 14.55
C PHE A 306 -19.23 0.11 15.02
N ASP A 307 -19.41 -1.12 14.55
CA ASP A 307 -20.41 -2.06 15.04
C ASP A 307 -19.71 -3.29 15.62
N PRO A 308 -19.82 -3.56 16.94
CA PRO A 308 -19.15 -4.69 17.56
C PRO A 308 -19.66 -6.05 17.07
N ALA A 309 -20.81 -6.12 16.41
CA ALA A 309 -21.37 -7.37 15.87
C ALA A 309 -20.83 -7.71 14.46
N LEU A 310 -20.14 -6.79 13.80
CA LEU A 310 -19.67 -6.98 12.42
C LEU A 310 -18.18 -7.32 12.38
N ARG A 311 -17.82 -8.31 11.57
CA ARG A 311 -16.41 -8.59 11.26
C ARG A 311 -15.86 -7.48 10.38
N ALA A 312 -14.65 -7.01 10.68
CA ALA A 312 -14.02 -5.93 9.94
C ALA A 312 -12.50 -6.10 9.85
N PHE A 313 -11.89 -5.36 8.93
CA PHE A 313 -10.45 -5.12 8.92
C PHE A 313 -10.17 -3.64 8.71
N TYR A 314 -8.98 -3.22 9.13
CA TYR A 314 -8.47 -1.88 8.99
C TYR A 314 -7.02 -1.95 8.51
N TYR A 315 -6.68 -1.24 7.43
CA TYR A 315 -5.28 -0.94 7.13
C TYR A 315 -5.11 0.54 6.85
N VAL A 316 -3.88 1.02 6.97
CA VAL A 316 -3.53 2.41 6.76
C VAL A 316 -2.83 2.56 5.43
N ARG A 317 -3.18 3.60 4.68
CA ARG A 317 -2.44 4.12 3.53
C ARG A 317 -1.93 5.52 3.87
N VAL A 318 -0.64 5.77 3.70
CA VAL A 318 -0.06 7.13 3.87
C VAL A 318 0.51 7.57 2.54
N LEU A 319 0.21 8.80 2.15
CA LEU A 319 0.66 9.42 0.90
C LEU A 319 1.70 10.50 1.21
N GLU A 320 2.72 10.61 0.38
CA GLU A 320 3.60 11.79 0.36
C GLU A 320 3.09 12.86 -0.61
N ILE A 321 3.72 14.03 -0.64
CA ILE A 321 3.44 15.05 -1.66
C ILE A 321 3.96 14.59 -3.03
N PRO A 322 3.51 15.19 -4.15
CA PRO A 322 3.98 14.80 -5.48
C PRO A 322 5.51 14.92 -5.64
N THR A 323 6.11 13.93 -6.30
CA THR A 323 7.53 13.86 -6.65
C THR A 323 7.71 13.62 -8.17
N PRO A 324 8.87 13.96 -8.77
CA PRO A 324 9.17 13.60 -10.14
C PRO A 324 9.24 12.07 -10.30
N ARG A 325 8.77 11.55 -11.45
CA ARG A 325 8.94 10.13 -11.79
C ARG A 325 10.31 9.83 -12.40
N HIS A 326 10.75 8.57 -12.37
CA HIS A 326 12.04 8.12 -12.91
C HIS A 326 12.25 8.51 -14.37
N GLN A 327 11.18 8.57 -15.17
CA GLN A 327 11.27 8.99 -16.56
C GLN A 327 11.64 10.47 -16.70
N VAL A 328 11.29 11.32 -15.72
CA VAL A 328 11.71 12.73 -15.68
C VAL A 328 13.21 12.82 -15.39
N TYR A 329 13.72 12.03 -14.45
CA TYR A 329 15.16 11.96 -14.17
C TYR A 329 15.94 11.49 -15.40
N ASP A 330 15.45 10.47 -16.11
CA ASP A 330 16.04 10.01 -17.37
C ASP A 330 16.04 11.11 -18.43
N ALA A 331 14.93 11.82 -18.62
CA ALA A 331 14.84 12.89 -19.61
C ALA A 331 15.84 14.01 -19.33
N VAL A 332 15.96 14.44 -18.07
CA VAL A 332 16.92 15.47 -17.66
C VAL A 332 18.36 14.99 -17.87
N ALA A 333 18.68 13.74 -17.48
CA ALA A 333 20.00 13.16 -17.69
C ALA A 333 20.39 13.09 -19.18
N LEU A 334 19.42 12.86 -20.06
CA LEU A 334 19.60 12.77 -21.51
C LEU A 334 19.51 14.12 -22.25
N GLY A 335 19.23 15.22 -21.54
CA GLY A 335 18.99 16.53 -22.16
C GLY A 335 17.74 16.56 -23.05
N MET A 336 16.74 15.73 -22.75
CA MET A 336 15.48 15.61 -23.46
C MET A 336 14.36 16.36 -22.74
N ASP A 337 13.35 16.80 -23.48
CA ASP A 337 12.10 17.28 -22.89
C ASP A 337 11.36 16.09 -22.24
N PRO A 338 11.00 16.16 -20.92
CA PRO A 338 10.25 15.11 -20.24
C PRO A 338 8.97 14.67 -20.96
N ALA A 339 8.32 15.55 -21.73
CA ALA A 339 7.13 15.21 -22.52
C ALA A 339 7.41 14.11 -23.56
N GLN A 340 8.66 13.95 -24.02
CA GLN A 340 9.05 12.93 -25.00
C GLN A 340 8.98 11.51 -24.43
N THR A 341 9.00 11.34 -23.10
CA THR A 341 8.85 10.03 -22.44
C THR A 341 7.45 9.46 -22.63
N LYS A 342 6.45 10.32 -22.88
CA LYS A 342 5.01 9.99 -22.95
C LYS A 342 4.46 9.34 -21.67
N GLN A 343 5.14 9.55 -20.55
CA GLN A 343 4.72 9.09 -19.23
C GLN A 343 4.26 10.27 -18.37
N PRO A 344 3.45 10.03 -17.32
CA PRO A 344 3.19 11.03 -16.30
C PRO A 344 4.51 11.56 -15.73
N THR A 345 4.58 12.87 -15.47
CA THR A 345 5.80 13.52 -14.98
C THR A 345 5.87 13.56 -13.46
N ARG A 346 4.81 13.16 -12.77
CA ARG A 346 4.68 13.21 -11.32
C ARG A 346 4.06 11.93 -10.80
N ILE A 347 4.43 11.54 -9.59
CA ILE A 347 3.83 10.44 -8.84
C ILE A 347 3.54 10.90 -7.42
N GLN A 348 2.56 10.27 -6.78
CA GLN A 348 2.31 10.43 -5.36
C GLN A 348 2.51 9.09 -4.66
N GLU A 349 3.74 8.90 -4.17
CA GLU A 349 4.19 7.68 -3.51
C GLU A 349 3.49 7.46 -2.17
N ARG A 350 3.55 6.21 -1.70
CA ARG A 350 2.74 5.76 -0.58
C ARG A 350 3.25 4.52 0.14
N VAL A 351 2.67 4.29 1.30
CA VAL A 351 2.92 3.13 2.15
C VAL A 351 1.61 2.53 2.65
N TRP A 352 1.54 1.20 2.79
CA TRP A 352 0.38 0.44 3.27
C TRP A 352 0.75 -0.45 4.46
N SER A 353 0.04 -0.32 5.59
CA SER A 353 0.22 -1.23 6.72
C SER A 353 -0.37 -2.61 6.43
N SER A 354 0.15 -3.67 7.07
CA SER A 354 -0.64 -4.89 7.20
C SER A 354 -1.98 -4.63 7.92
N PRO A 355 -3.07 -5.36 7.60
CA PRO A 355 -4.37 -5.11 8.23
C PRO A 355 -4.40 -5.54 9.69
N ILE A 356 -5.16 -4.82 10.50
CA ILE A 356 -5.67 -5.29 11.80
C ILE A 356 -7.09 -5.79 11.59
N TRP A 357 -7.37 -6.99 12.08
CA TRP A 357 -8.69 -7.61 11.97
C TRP A 357 -9.50 -7.38 13.24
N TYR A 358 -10.82 -7.32 13.11
CA TYR A 358 -11.76 -7.36 14.22
C TYR A 358 -12.74 -8.51 14.01
N THR A 359 -12.87 -9.37 15.03
CA THR A 359 -13.85 -10.45 15.08
C THR A 359 -14.71 -10.28 16.33
N PRO A 360 -16.05 -10.25 16.21
CA PRO A 360 -16.99 -10.16 17.35
C PRO A 360 -16.76 -11.23 18.42
#